data_AF-A0A061PF23-F1
#
_entry.id   AF-A0A061PF23-F1
#
_cell.length_a   1.000
_cell.length_b   1.000
_cell.length_c   1.000
_cell.angle_alpha   90.00
_cell.angle_beta   90.00
_cell.angle_gamma   90.00
#
_symmetry.space_group_name_H-M   'P 1'
#
loop_
_entity.id
_entity.type
_entity.pdbx_description
1 polymer ?
#
loop_
_entity_poly.entity_id
_entity_poly.type
_entity_poly.pdbx_seq_one_letter_code
_entity_poly.pdbx_strand_id
1 'polypeptide(L)'
;MKIVWGLVCSFVTLFLFGWSLVAIFNFVHEFVGSIQQPSLAASASLDLMPIVLISIFAAIQFFIARAKKIPYRKSVWLPAEIEETDEREKTITQKASRASYVSMYYAVPLAGALITLYPLVMTTMPYFPVLIVMLIPLVQVIVYAITWNRAYYAV
;
A
#
# COMPACT_ATOMS: atom_id res chain seq x y z
N MET A 1 -11.40 -5.90 -17.98
CA MET A 1 -10.79 -6.89 -17.05
C MET A 1 -10.83 -6.33 -15.64
N LYS A 2 -11.78 -6.76 -14.80
CA LYS A 2 -11.96 -6.23 -13.41
C LYS A 2 -10.68 -6.34 -12.58
N ILE A 3 -9.92 -7.44 -12.76
CA ILE A 3 -8.66 -7.71 -12.05
C ILE A 3 -7.56 -6.68 -12.37
N VAL A 4 -7.41 -6.28 -13.63
CA VAL A 4 -6.37 -5.30 -14.03
C VAL A 4 -6.68 -3.92 -13.42
N TRP A 5 -7.96 -3.52 -13.44
CA TRP A 5 -8.39 -2.29 -12.80
C TRP A 5 -8.12 -2.30 -11.30
N GLY A 6 -8.49 -3.39 -10.63
CA GLY A 6 -8.24 -3.54 -9.20
C GLY A 6 -6.74 -3.48 -8.86
N LEU A 7 -5.89 -4.18 -9.64
CA LEU A 7 -4.44 -4.15 -9.45
C LEU A 7 -3.87 -2.73 -9.61
N VAL A 8 -4.29 -2.00 -10.65
CA VAL A 8 -3.89 -0.60 -10.82
C VAL A 8 -4.31 0.23 -9.61
N CYS A 9 -5.53 0.05 -9.10
CA CYS A 9 -5.99 0.74 -7.90
C CYS A 9 -5.15 0.39 -6.66
N SER A 10 -4.78 -0.87 -6.49
CA SER A 10 -3.90 -1.32 -5.40
C SER A 10 -2.50 -0.70 -5.50
N PHE A 11 -1.88 -0.69 -6.68
CA PHE A 11 -0.58 -0.03 -6.88
C PHE A 11 -0.64 1.48 -6.63
N VAL A 12 -1.68 2.16 -7.14
CA VAL A 12 -1.89 3.60 -6.89
C VAL A 12 -2.07 3.87 -5.39
N THR A 13 -2.85 3.04 -4.70
CA THR A 13 -3.06 3.15 -3.25
C THR A 13 -1.75 3.00 -2.49
N LEU A 14 -0.97 1.96 -2.80
CA LEU A 14 0.33 1.73 -2.16
C LEU A 14 1.31 2.88 -2.43
N PHE A 15 1.36 3.38 -3.66
CA PHE A 15 2.21 4.51 -4.02
C PHE A 15 1.85 5.77 -3.22
N LEU A 16 0.56 6.18 -3.24
CA LEU A 16 0.10 7.37 -2.53
C LEU A 16 0.24 7.24 -1.01
N PHE A 17 0.02 6.04 -0.48
CA PHE A 17 0.20 5.76 0.95
C PHE A 17 1.67 5.82 1.35
N GLY A 18 2.56 5.21 0.57
CA GLY A 18 4.00 5.28 0.79
C GLY A 18 4.52 6.72 0.72
N TRP A 19 4.07 7.49 -0.27
CA TRP A 19 4.43 8.91 -0.39
C TRP A 19 3.91 9.73 0.81
N SER A 20 2.69 9.47 1.27
CA SER A 20 2.15 10.12 2.48
C SER A 20 3.00 9.83 3.71
N LEU A 21 3.44 8.58 3.89
CA LEU A 21 4.32 8.21 5.00
C LEU A 21 5.70 8.89 4.91
N VAL A 22 6.26 9.04 3.70
CA VAL A 22 7.52 9.78 3.50
C VAL A 22 7.35 11.26 3.85
N ALA A 23 6.25 11.89 3.44
CA ALA A 23 5.97 13.30 3.79
C ALA A 23 5.84 13.49 5.31
N ILE A 24 5.12 12.60 5.99
CA ILE A 24 5.01 12.61 7.46
C ILE A 24 6.38 12.38 8.10
N PHE A 25 7.17 11.44 7.59
CA PHE A 25 8.51 11.15 8.10
C PHE A 25 9.42 12.38 8.03
N ASN A 26 9.45 13.06 6.87
CA ASN A 26 10.27 14.26 6.67
C ASN A 26 9.82 15.39 7.61
N PHE A 27 8.50 15.60 7.74
CA PHE A 27 7.97 16.58 8.68
C PHE A 27 8.40 16.30 10.12
N VAL A 28 8.28 15.04 10.59
CA VAL A 28 8.71 14.66 11.94
C VAL A 28 10.22 14.86 12.10
N HIS A 29 11.02 14.55 11.08
CA HIS A 29 12.47 14.72 11.11
C HIS A 29 12.86 16.21 11.24
N GLU A 30 12.27 17.08 10.42
CA GLU A 30 12.46 18.54 10.50
C GLU A 30 11.98 19.12 11.83
N PHE A 31 10.82 18.64 12.32
CA PHE A 31 10.23 19.08 13.57
C PHE A 31 11.12 18.73 14.78
N VAL A 32 11.71 17.52 14.79
CA VAL A 32 12.67 17.14 15.84
C VAL A 32 13.93 18.00 15.75
N GLY A 33 14.43 18.28 14.53
CA GLY A 33 15.57 19.16 14.32
C GLY A 33 15.35 20.58 14.87
N SER A 34 14.16 21.15 14.66
CA SER A 34 13.83 22.50 15.15
C SER A 34 13.73 22.59 16.67
N ILE A 35 13.29 21.53 17.36
CA ILE A 35 13.32 21.43 18.82
C ILE A 35 14.76 21.37 19.33
N GLN A 36 15.62 20.61 18.65
CA GLN A 36 17.01 20.40 19.08
C GLN A 36 17.91 21.61 18.83
N GLN A 37 17.63 22.43 17.81
CA GLN A 37 18.41 23.62 17.47
C GLN A 37 17.51 24.86 17.27
N PRO A 38 17.02 25.48 18.37
CA PRO A 38 16.06 26.58 18.30
C PRO A 38 16.59 27.84 17.59
N SER A 39 17.90 28.03 17.56
CA SER A 39 18.57 29.19 16.94
C SER A 39 18.50 29.18 15.40
N LEU A 40 18.15 28.04 14.80
CA LEU A 40 18.05 27.80 13.36
C LEU A 40 16.60 27.48 12.97
N ALA A 41 15.62 28.09 13.63
CA ALA A 41 14.19 27.80 13.54
C ALA A 41 13.67 27.73 12.08
N ALA A 42 13.91 26.60 11.43
CA ALA A 42 13.26 26.20 10.21
C ALA A 42 11.85 25.79 10.63
N SER A 43 10.87 26.53 10.15
CA SER A 43 9.46 26.13 10.26
C SER A 43 9.31 24.78 9.57
N ALA A 44 9.09 23.71 10.36
CA ALA A 44 8.79 22.39 9.81
C ALA A 44 7.55 22.51 8.91
N SER A 45 7.68 22.10 7.66
CA SER A 45 6.59 22.22 6.68
C SER A 45 6.08 20.84 6.33
N LEU A 46 4.79 20.59 6.58
CA LEU A 46 4.16 19.33 6.19
C LEU A 46 3.69 19.44 4.74
N ASP A 47 4.26 18.62 3.86
CA ASP A 47 3.70 18.45 2.52
C ASP A 47 2.39 17.67 2.62
N LEU A 48 1.27 18.40 2.49
CA LEU A 48 -0.08 17.85 2.54
C LEU A 48 -0.52 17.23 1.21
N MET A 49 0.22 17.46 0.11
CA MET A 49 -0.15 17.00 -1.22
C MET A 49 -0.43 15.49 -1.29
N PRO A 50 0.45 14.58 -0.80
CA PRO A 50 0.17 13.15 -0.86
C PRO A 50 -1.05 12.72 -0.03
N ILE A 51 -1.27 13.38 1.12
CA ILE A 51 -2.41 13.10 2.01
C ILE A 51 -3.73 13.52 1.36
N VAL A 52 -3.74 14.68 0.69
CA VAL A 52 -4.90 15.15 -0.07
C VAL A 52 -5.18 14.22 -1.25
N LEU A 53 -4.16 13.82 -2.00
CA LEU A 53 -4.31 12.91 -3.14
C LEU A 53 -4.86 11.55 -2.75
N ILE A 54 -4.35 10.92 -1.68
CA ILE A 54 -4.88 9.63 -1.23
C ILE A 54 -6.33 9.76 -0.73
N SER A 55 -6.67 10.89 -0.09
CA SER A 55 -8.03 11.17 0.37
C SER A 55 -9.01 11.35 -0.80
N ILE A 56 -8.61 12.10 -1.84
CA ILE A 56 -9.40 12.25 -3.08
C ILE A 56 -9.58 10.90 -3.76
N PHE A 57 -8.50 10.12 -3.88
CA PHE A 57 -8.57 8.79 -4.49
C PHE A 57 -9.51 7.85 -3.73
N ALA A 58 -9.40 7.81 -2.41
CA ALA A 58 -10.31 7.02 -1.55
C ALA A 58 -11.77 7.48 -1.71
N ALA A 59 -12.03 8.79 -1.76
CA ALA A 59 -13.36 9.33 -2.00
C ALA A 59 -13.91 8.90 -3.37
N ILE A 60 -13.11 8.97 -4.44
CA ILE A 60 -13.50 8.51 -5.79
C ILE A 60 -13.90 7.03 -5.74
N GLN A 61 -13.07 6.17 -5.13
CA GLN A 61 -13.38 4.74 -5.01
C GLN A 61 -14.68 4.50 -4.24
N PHE A 62 -14.89 5.25 -3.15
CA PHE A 62 -16.12 5.19 -2.38
C PHE A 62 -17.35 5.56 -3.22
N PHE A 63 -17.29 6.64 -4.00
CA PHE A 63 -18.39 7.05 -4.88
C PHE A 63 -18.67 6.03 -6.00
N ILE A 64 -17.63 5.46 -6.61
CA ILE A 64 -17.77 4.40 -7.62
C ILE A 64 -18.47 3.18 -7.01
N ALA A 65 -18.04 2.76 -5.82
CA ALA A 65 -18.62 1.61 -5.13
C ALA A 65 -20.10 1.85 -4.77
N ARG A 66 -20.44 3.09 -4.38
CA ARG A 66 -21.83 3.51 -4.14
C ARG A 66 -22.68 3.49 -5.42
N ALA A 67 -22.14 3.98 -6.53
CA ALA A 67 -22.83 3.98 -7.83
C ALA A 67 -23.16 2.56 -8.31
N LYS A 68 -22.29 1.59 -8.02
CA LYS A 68 -22.51 0.17 -8.33
C LYS A 68 -23.53 -0.54 -7.41
N LYS A 69 -24.16 0.18 -6.47
CA LYS A 69 -25.13 -0.36 -5.47
C LYS A 69 -24.61 -1.55 -4.67
N ILE A 70 -23.30 -1.64 -4.46
CA ILE A 70 -22.71 -2.72 -3.67
C ILE A 70 -23.15 -2.53 -2.21
N PRO A 71 -23.63 -3.57 -1.51
CA PRO A 71 -24.09 -3.44 -0.14
C PRO A 71 -22.94 -2.96 0.77
N TYR A 72 -23.22 -1.99 1.66
CA TYR A 72 -22.23 -1.31 2.51
C TYR A 72 -21.28 -2.29 3.24
N ARG A 73 -21.82 -3.41 3.72
CA ARG A 73 -21.06 -4.47 4.42
C ARG A 73 -20.05 -5.21 3.55
N LYS A 74 -20.24 -5.25 2.23
CA LYS A 74 -19.33 -5.88 1.26
C LYS A 74 -18.51 -4.89 0.44
N SER A 75 -18.78 -3.59 0.54
CA SER A 75 -18.29 -2.58 -0.41
C SER A 75 -17.19 -1.67 0.12
N VAL A 76 -17.20 -1.35 1.41
CA VAL A 76 -16.37 -0.24 1.92
C VAL A 76 -14.93 -0.68 2.22
N TRP A 77 -14.74 -1.96 2.52
CA TRP A 77 -13.46 -2.52 2.94
C TRP A 77 -12.91 -3.60 2.02
N LEU A 78 -13.68 -3.99 1.00
CA LEU A 78 -13.30 -5.05 0.10
C LEU A 78 -12.66 -4.43 -1.15
N PRO A 79 -11.40 -4.77 -1.46
CA PRO A 79 -10.78 -4.36 -2.71
C PRO A 79 -11.65 -4.76 -3.90
N ALA A 80 -11.71 -3.91 -4.93
CA ALA A 80 -12.44 -4.19 -6.15
C ALA A 80 -11.98 -5.49 -6.85
N GLU A 81 -10.77 -5.98 -6.54
CA GLU A 81 -10.22 -7.27 -6.99
C GLU A 81 -10.94 -8.50 -6.41
N ILE A 82 -11.67 -8.34 -5.31
CA ILE A 82 -12.34 -9.42 -4.57
C ILE A 82 -13.87 -9.37 -4.80
N GLU A 83 -14.34 -8.56 -5.76
CA GLU A 83 -15.74 -8.59 -6.23
C GLU A 83 -16.01 -9.87 -7.03
N GLU A 84 -16.32 -10.96 -6.31
CA GLU A 84 -16.63 -12.27 -6.88
C GLU A 84 -18.04 -12.27 -7.50
N THR A 85 -18.10 -12.53 -8.81
CA THR A 85 -19.36 -12.68 -9.55
C THR A 85 -19.77 -14.15 -9.72
N ASP A 86 -18.79 -15.04 -9.92
CA ASP A 86 -19.00 -16.46 -10.19
C ASP A 86 -18.30 -17.38 -9.17
N GLU A 87 -18.78 -18.63 -9.02
CA GLU A 87 -18.13 -19.65 -8.16
C GLU A 87 -16.69 -19.97 -8.58
N ARG A 88 -16.41 -19.89 -9.89
CA ARG A 88 -15.05 -20.01 -10.43
C ARG A 88 -14.15 -18.90 -9.90
N GLU A 89 -14.60 -17.64 -9.96
CA GLU A 89 -13.83 -16.50 -9.47
C GLU A 89 -13.55 -16.65 -7.98
N LYS A 90 -14.54 -17.05 -7.18
CA LYS A 90 -14.37 -17.32 -5.74
C LYS A 90 -13.29 -18.34 -5.43
N THR A 91 -13.24 -19.43 -6.18
CA THR A 91 -12.20 -20.46 -6.01
C THR A 91 -10.80 -19.92 -6.36
N ILE A 92 -10.72 -19.08 -7.39
CA ILE A 92 -9.47 -18.43 -7.79
C ILE A 92 -9.02 -17.41 -6.73
N THR A 93 -9.92 -16.55 -6.25
CA THR A 93 -9.67 -15.59 -5.16
C THR A 93 -9.15 -16.32 -3.92
N GLN A 94 -9.80 -17.40 -3.51
CA GLN A 94 -9.40 -18.14 -2.32
C GLN A 94 -7.97 -18.69 -2.44
N LYS A 95 -7.60 -19.22 -3.60
CA LYS A 95 -6.23 -19.69 -3.88
C LYS A 95 -5.23 -18.54 -3.88
N ALA A 96 -5.56 -17.42 -4.54
CA ALA A 96 -4.69 -16.23 -4.63
C ALA A 96 -4.48 -15.55 -3.27
N SER A 97 -5.55 -15.38 -2.49
CA SER A 97 -5.50 -14.83 -1.13
C SER A 97 -4.66 -15.70 -0.19
N ARG A 98 -4.78 -17.03 -0.28
CA ARG A 98 -3.95 -17.95 0.50
C ARG A 98 -2.47 -17.83 0.12
N ALA A 99 -2.15 -17.73 -1.17
CA ALA A 99 -0.77 -17.55 -1.62
C ALA A 99 -0.17 -16.21 -1.14
N SER A 100 -0.96 -15.12 -1.21
CA SER A 100 -0.57 -13.79 -0.71
C SER A 100 -0.39 -13.77 0.81
N TYR A 101 -1.20 -14.51 1.56
CA TYR A 101 -1.01 -14.67 3.00
C TYR A 101 0.29 -15.44 3.32
N VAL A 102 0.56 -16.53 2.60
CA VAL A 102 1.78 -17.32 2.78
C VAL A 102 3.03 -16.51 2.43
N SER A 103 2.98 -15.64 1.41
CA SER A 103 4.14 -14.80 1.05
C SER A 103 4.54 -13.82 2.16
N MET A 104 3.61 -13.42 3.03
CA MET A 104 3.87 -12.55 4.18
C MET A 104 4.91 -13.16 5.13
N TYR A 105 4.87 -14.48 5.35
CA TYR A 105 5.84 -15.18 6.22
C TYR A 105 7.28 -15.10 5.70
N TYR A 106 7.47 -14.86 4.40
CA TYR A 106 8.79 -14.65 3.81
C TYR A 106 9.13 -13.16 3.67
N ALA A 107 8.14 -12.33 3.32
CA ALA A 107 8.34 -10.90 3.12
C ALA A 107 8.70 -10.16 4.41
N VAL A 108 8.04 -10.48 5.53
CA VAL A 108 8.28 -9.84 6.83
C VAL A 108 9.70 -10.08 7.37
N PRO A 109 10.22 -11.32 7.47
CA PRO A 109 11.58 -11.54 7.96
C PRO A 109 12.63 -10.95 7.00
N LEU A 110 12.39 -11.00 5.69
CA LEU A 110 13.26 -10.34 4.72
C LEU A 110 13.29 -8.82 4.92
N ALA A 111 12.12 -8.20 5.11
CA ALA A 111 12.02 -6.78 5.42
C ALA A 111 12.73 -6.44 6.74
N GLY A 112 12.55 -7.26 7.78
CA GLY A 112 13.26 -7.11 9.05
C GLY A 112 14.78 -7.18 8.89
N ALA A 113 15.29 -8.15 8.12
CA ALA A 113 16.71 -8.25 7.81
C ALA A 113 17.22 -7.02 7.06
N LEU A 114 16.48 -6.53 6.06
CA LEU A 114 16.85 -5.31 5.32
C LEU A 114 16.88 -4.06 6.18
N ILE A 115 15.97 -3.92 7.16
CA ILE A 115 15.97 -2.78 8.09
C ILE A 115 17.25 -2.74 8.94
N THR A 116 17.88 -3.89 9.24
CA THR A 116 19.15 -3.89 9.99
C THR A 116 20.30 -3.20 9.24
N LEU A 117 20.18 -3.05 7.91
CA LEU A 117 21.13 -2.34 7.07
C LEU A 117 20.89 -0.81 7.07
N TYR A 118 19.84 -0.32 7.73
CA TYR A 118 19.51 1.10 7.81
C TYR A 118 20.70 1.99 8.24
N PRO A 119 21.54 1.60 9.22
CA PRO A 119 22.66 2.43 9.62
C PRO A 119 23.66 2.76 8.51
N LEU A 120 23.73 1.93 7.46
CA LEU A 120 24.64 2.14 6.32
C LEU A 120 24.12 3.20 5.34
N VAL A 121 22.80 3.43 5.31
CA VAL A 121 22.13 4.27 4.30
C VAL A 121 21.42 5.48 4.89
N MET A 122 21.42 5.64 6.22
CA MET A 122 20.66 6.68 6.92
C MET A 122 21.02 8.12 6.48
N THR A 123 22.25 8.34 6.03
CA THR A 123 22.73 9.67 5.61
C THR A 123 22.22 10.06 4.22
N THR A 124 22.08 9.09 3.31
CA THR A 124 21.61 9.32 1.93
C THR A 124 20.10 9.16 1.79
N MET A 125 19.49 8.24 2.55
CA MET A 125 18.06 7.92 2.47
C MET A 125 17.46 7.73 3.88
N PRO A 126 17.13 8.84 4.57
CA PRO A 126 16.54 8.79 5.91
C PRO A 126 15.21 8.00 5.97
N TYR A 127 14.40 8.09 4.92
CA TYR A 127 13.10 7.41 4.80
C TYR A 127 13.20 5.94 4.36
N PHE A 128 14.39 5.35 4.31
CA PHE A 128 14.61 3.95 3.92
C PHE A 128 13.72 2.94 4.68
N PRO A 129 13.51 3.03 6.01
CA PRO A 129 12.64 2.10 6.73
C PRO A 129 11.19 2.12 6.22
N VAL A 130 10.69 3.29 5.82
CA VAL A 130 9.34 3.44 5.24
C VAL A 130 9.23 2.65 3.93
N LEU A 131 10.24 2.73 3.07
CA LEU A 131 10.27 1.98 1.81
C LEU A 131 10.27 0.46 2.04
N ILE A 132 11.02 -0.02 3.03
CA ILE A 132 11.07 -1.45 3.37
C ILE A 132 9.73 -1.95 3.90
N VAL A 133 9.05 -1.18 4.76
CA VAL A 133 7.71 -1.52 5.23
C VAL A 133 6.72 -1.60 4.07
N MET A 134 6.80 -0.66 3.12
CA MET A 134 5.94 -0.64 1.93
C MET A 134 6.21 -1.79 0.95
N LEU A 135 7.38 -2.42 1.02
CA LEU A 135 7.70 -3.59 0.21
C LEU A 135 6.86 -4.82 0.61
N ILE A 136 6.43 -4.91 1.88
CA ILE A 136 5.61 -6.02 2.38
C ILE A 136 4.26 -6.10 1.64
N PRO A 137 3.39 -5.08 1.66
CA PRO A 137 2.12 -5.13 0.93
C PRO A 137 2.32 -5.15 -0.59
N LEU A 138 3.42 -4.58 -1.10
CA LEU A 138 3.76 -4.68 -2.53
C LEU A 138 3.96 -6.14 -2.97
N VAL A 139 4.73 -6.91 -2.21
CA VAL A 139 4.91 -8.35 -2.46
C VAL A 139 3.57 -9.09 -2.40
N GLN A 140 2.69 -8.74 -1.46
CA GLN A 140 1.36 -9.34 -1.34
C GLN A 140 0.49 -9.10 -2.58
N VAL A 141 0.46 -7.87 -3.10
CA VAL A 141 -0.29 -7.53 -4.32
C VAL A 141 0.28 -8.25 -5.54
N ILE A 142 1.61 -8.32 -5.67
CA ILE A 142 2.27 -9.02 -6.79
C ILE A 142 1.98 -10.53 -6.75
N VAL A 143 2.15 -11.17 -5.59
CA VAL A 143 1.89 -12.61 -5.45
C VAL A 143 0.41 -12.92 -5.71
N TYR A 144 -0.49 -12.07 -5.24
CA TYR A 144 -1.92 -12.18 -5.54
C TYR A 144 -2.17 -12.12 -7.06
N ALA A 145 -1.65 -11.09 -7.73
CA ALA A 145 -1.81 -10.90 -9.18
C ALA A 145 -1.30 -12.09 -10.01
N ILE A 146 -0.10 -12.57 -9.69
CA ILE A 146 0.53 -13.70 -10.40
C ILE A 146 -0.27 -14.97 -10.19
N THR A 147 -0.68 -15.25 -8.94
CA THR A 147 -1.43 -16.46 -8.60
C THR A 147 -2.82 -16.45 -9.24
N TRP A 148 -3.48 -15.29 -9.21
CA TRP A 148 -4.77 -15.10 -9.87
C TRP A 148 -4.68 -15.35 -11.37
N ASN A 149 -3.74 -14.71 -12.07
CA ASN A 149 -3.56 -14.88 -13.51
C ASN A 149 -3.25 -16.34 -13.87
N ARG A 150 -2.34 -17.00 -13.13
CA ARG A 150 -2.04 -18.42 -13.34
C ARG A 150 -3.27 -19.31 -13.16
N ALA A 151 -4.04 -19.10 -12.09
CA ALA A 151 -5.24 -19.88 -11.81
C ALA A 151 -6.38 -19.59 -12.80
N TYR A 152 -6.44 -18.38 -13.37
CA TYR A 152 -7.41 -18.04 -14.41
C TYR A 152 -7.17 -18.79 -15.71
N TYR A 153 -5.92 -18.92 -16.16
CA TYR A 153 -5.57 -19.64 -17.40
C TYR A 153 -5.41 -21.16 -17.24
N ALA A 154 -5.27 -21.67 -16.02
CA ALA A 154 -5.15 -23.11 -15.75
C ALA A 154 -6.49 -23.87 -15.70
N VAL A 155 -7.62 -23.15 -15.77
CA VAL A 155 -9.00 -23.67 -15.73
C VAL A 155 -9.70 -23.32 -17.03
#